data_AF-A0A4R5PG96-F1
#
_entry.id   AF-A0A4R5PG96-F1
#
_cell.length_a   1.000
_cell.length_b   1.000
_cell.length_c   1.000
_cell.angle_alpha   90.00
_cell.angle_beta   90.00
_cell.angle_gamma   90.00
#
_symmetry.space_group_name_H-M   'P 1'
#
loop_
_entity.id
_entity.type
_entity.pdbx_description
1 polymer ?
#
loop_
_entity_poly.entity_id
_entity_poly.type
_entity_poly.pdbx_seq_one_letter_code
_entity_poly.pdbx_strand_id
1 'polypeptide(L)'
;MSSDEHTGIALQYTFDAPDGREFLFGYAPERTELSVVAKLPKSVRRFYSGLHNGLHNEPVSEPVGIYKADKLIDWASWLGDSKLHYLSAPPENPPLARDLAMFYTDGASGYILANTGPQGTEAWTAGAGLLDEEPRALWDVVDDWLALALTGDFID
;
A
#
# COMPACT_ATOMS: atom_id res chain seq x y z
N MET A 1 18.04 13.58 10.87
CA MET A 1 16.79 12.83 11.11
C MET A 1 16.42 13.08 12.57
N SER A 2 15.34 13.81 12.85
CA SER A 2 14.93 14.04 14.25
C SER A 2 14.19 12.79 14.75
N SER A 3 14.52 12.36 15.96
CA SER A 3 14.06 11.12 16.60
C SER A 3 12.62 11.21 17.13
N ASP A 4 11.81 12.14 16.61
CA ASP A 4 10.49 12.44 17.15
C ASP A 4 9.38 11.59 16.51
N GLU A 5 9.68 10.84 15.44
CA GLU A 5 8.69 10.01 14.74
C GLU A 5 8.34 8.69 15.46
N HIS A 6 9.03 8.33 16.55
CA HIS A 6 8.98 6.97 17.13
C HIS A 6 8.63 6.94 18.63
N THR A 7 7.59 7.67 19.06
CA THR A 7 7.09 7.63 20.46
C THR A 7 5.89 6.69 20.64
N GLY A 8 5.91 5.52 20.00
CA GLY A 8 4.86 4.50 20.11
C GLY A 8 5.42 3.07 20.14
N ILE A 9 4.67 2.14 20.73
CA ILE A 9 4.95 0.70 20.63
C ILE A 9 4.75 0.31 19.16
N ALA A 10 5.85 0.08 18.43
CA ALA A 10 5.80 -0.52 17.11
C ALA A 10 5.43 -2.01 17.25
N LEU A 11 4.56 -2.50 16.37
CA LEU A 11 4.28 -3.93 16.26
C LEU A 11 5.38 -4.54 15.40
N GLN A 12 6.31 -5.25 16.02
CA GLN A 12 7.34 -5.99 15.30
C GLN A 12 6.84 -7.41 15.07
N TYR A 13 6.67 -7.78 13.80
CA TYR A 13 6.37 -9.15 13.39
C TYR A 13 7.68 -9.81 12.96
N THR A 14 7.93 -11.00 13.48
CA THR A 14 9.12 -11.79 13.16
C THR A 14 8.69 -13.03 12.40
N PHE A 15 9.42 -13.36 11.34
CA PHE A 15 9.17 -14.55 10.54
C PHE A 15 10.47 -15.14 10.01
N ASP A 16 10.45 -16.44 9.73
CA ASP A 16 11.58 -17.16 9.17
C ASP A 16 11.39 -17.20 7.64
N ALA A 17 12.24 -16.48 6.90
CA ALA A 17 12.31 -16.47 5.44
C ALA A 17 13.41 -17.43 4.94
N PRO A 18 13.45 -17.80 3.64
CA PRO A 18 14.45 -18.72 3.10
C PRO A 18 15.90 -18.30 3.38
N ASP A 19 16.16 -16.99 3.34
CA ASP A 19 17.52 -16.42 3.50
C ASP A 19 17.85 -16.01 4.94
N GLY A 20 16.92 -16.18 5.88
CA GLY A 20 17.12 -15.87 7.29
C GLY A 20 15.89 -15.29 7.97
N ARG A 21 16.07 -14.79 9.20
CA ARG A 21 14.99 -14.17 9.95
C ARG A 21 14.79 -12.73 9.52
N GLU A 22 13.56 -12.40 9.15
CA GLU A 22 13.16 -11.06 8.72
C GLU A 22 12.18 -10.43 9.71
N PHE A 23 12.02 -9.11 9.59
CA PHE A 23 11.22 -8.29 10.50
C PHE A 23 10.35 -7.33 9.72
N LEU A 24 9.05 -7.39 9.98
CA LEU A 24 8.10 -6.37 9.54
C LEU A 24 7.79 -5.44 10.71
N PHE A 25 7.96 -4.14 10.48
CA PHE A 25 7.69 -3.11 11.46
C PHE A 25 6.36 -2.43 11.15
N GLY A 26 5.41 -2.55 12.07
CA GLY A 26 4.12 -1.85 12.02
C GLY A 26 4.15 -0.64 12.95
N TYR A 27 3.64 0.49 12.46
CA TYR A 27 3.45 1.66 13.30
C TYR A 27 2.16 1.54 14.11
N ALA A 28 2.15 2.11 15.32
CA ALA A 28 0.94 2.19 16.13
C ALA A 28 -0.19 2.87 15.35
N PRO A 29 -1.47 2.46 15.55
CA PRO A 29 -2.60 3.02 14.83
C PRO A 29 -2.67 4.55 14.89
N GLU A 30 -3.14 5.14 13.79
CA GLU A 30 -3.30 6.59 13.68
C GLU A 30 -4.46 7.03 14.59
N ARG A 31 -4.18 8.00 15.46
CA ARG A 31 -5.20 8.53 16.40
C ARG A 31 -6.05 9.63 15.78
N THR A 32 -5.64 10.17 14.64
CA THR A 32 -6.29 11.29 13.97
C THR A 32 -6.80 10.87 12.60
N GLU A 33 -8.09 11.08 12.31
CA GLU A 33 -8.62 10.77 10.98
C GLU A 33 -8.12 11.81 9.96
N LEU A 34 -7.25 11.37 9.04
CA LEU A 34 -6.75 12.19 7.93
C LEU A 34 -7.78 12.21 6.78
N SER A 35 -7.82 13.30 6.03
CA SER A 35 -8.79 13.50 4.95
C SER A 35 -8.71 12.45 3.84
N VAL A 36 -7.50 11.93 3.55
CA VAL A 36 -7.29 10.83 2.61
C VAL A 36 -7.79 9.50 3.18
N VAL A 37 -7.54 9.24 4.47
CA VAL A 37 -8.03 8.05 5.17
C VAL A 37 -9.55 8.02 5.20
N ALA A 38 -10.19 9.16 5.47
CA ALA A 38 -11.66 9.28 5.52
C ALA A 38 -12.36 8.82 4.23
N LYS A 39 -11.68 8.95 3.07
CA LYS A 39 -12.19 8.52 1.76
C LYS A 39 -11.97 7.03 1.48
N LEU A 40 -11.09 6.36 2.22
CA LEU A 40 -10.80 4.95 2.01
C LEU A 40 -12.00 4.06 2.37
N PRO A 41 -12.09 2.87 1.77
CA PRO A 41 -13.06 1.86 2.16
C PRO A 41 -13.03 1.58 3.67
N LYS A 42 -14.18 1.22 4.23
CA LYS A 42 -14.37 1.04 5.68
C LYS A 42 -13.36 0.06 6.30
N SER A 43 -13.01 -1.01 5.59
CA SER A 43 -12.02 -2.00 6.03
C SER A 43 -10.62 -1.37 6.17
N VAL A 44 -10.19 -0.57 5.19
CA VAL A 44 -8.90 0.13 5.21
C VAL A 44 -8.85 1.21 6.29
N ARG A 45 -9.95 1.94 6.50
CA ARG A 45 -10.05 2.88 7.63
C ARG A 45 -9.89 2.20 8.98
N ARG A 46 -10.53 1.04 9.17
CA ARG A 46 -10.42 0.26 10.41
C ARG A 46 -9.01 -0.25 10.64
N PHE A 47 -8.32 -0.60 9.56
CA PHE A 47 -6.93 -1.01 9.60
C PHE A 47 -6.03 0.13 10.12
N TYR A 48 -6.10 1.33 9.52
CA TYR A 48 -5.29 2.49 9.95
C TYR A 48 -5.59 2.97 11.37
N SER A 49 -6.86 2.92 11.80
CA SER A 49 -7.30 3.42 13.10
C SER A 49 -7.30 2.38 14.23
N GLY A 50 -7.30 1.08 13.90
CA GLY A 50 -7.52 0.01 14.87
C GLY A 50 -6.45 -1.08 14.91
N LEU A 51 -5.67 -1.25 13.85
CA LEU A 51 -4.66 -2.32 13.76
C LEU A 51 -3.24 -1.76 13.64
N HIS A 52 -2.96 -0.98 12.60
CA HIS A 52 -1.64 -0.37 12.41
C HIS A 52 -1.66 0.80 11.42
N ASN A 53 -0.70 1.71 11.56
CA ASN A 53 -0.57 2.89 10.71
C ASN A 53 0.54 2.73 9.65
N GLY A 54 0.39 1.76 8.77
CA GLY A 54 1.45 1.33 7.85
C GLY A 54 2.28 0.18 8.41
N LEU A 55 2.96 -0.53 7.52
CA LEU A 55 3.75 -1.72 7.79
C LEU A 55 4.87 -1.79 6.75
N HIS A 56 6.13 -1.86 7.15
CA HIS A 56 7.25 -1.92 6.20
C HIS A 56 8.31 -2.94 6.61
N ASN A 57 8.97 -3.51 5.61
CA ASN A 57 10.24 -4.20 5.78
C ASN A 57 11.34 -3.13 5.79
N GLU A 58 12.23 -3.17 6.76
CA GLU A 58 13.26 -2.13 6.99
C GLU A 58 14.72 -2.55 6.68
N PRO A 59 15.07 -3.33 5.62
CA PRO A 59 16.47 -3.68 5.38
C PRO A 59 17.23 -2.66 4.50
N VAL A 60 16.56 -1.77 3.76
CA VAL A 60 17.20 -0.95 2.70
C VAL A 60 16.54 0.42 2.50
N SER A 61 17.25 1.32 1.80
CA SER A 61 16.93 2.74 1.53
C SER A 61 15.60 3.02 0.82
N GLU A 62 14.87 1.98 0.41
CA GLU A 62 13.51 2.09 -0.13
C GLU A 62 12.58 1.22 0.70
N PRO A 63 11.65 1.81 1.48
CA PRO A 63 10.77 1.05 2.34
C PRO A 63 9.77 0.27 1.49
N VAL A 64 9.92 -1.05 1.47
CA VAL A 64 8.94 -1.99 0.93
C VAL A 64 7.81 -2.12 1.94
N GLY A 65 6.57 -1.86 1.54
CA GLY A 65 5.45 -2.02 2.45
C GLY A 65 4.28 -1.08 2.24
N ILE A 66 3.37 -1.15 3.22
CA ILE A 66 2.14 -0.39 3.31
C ILE A 66 2.44 1.01 3.86
N TYR A 67 2.07 2.04 3.12
CA TYR A 67 2.29 3.43 3.50
C TYR A 67 1.59 3.76 4.82
N LYS A 68 2.23 4.63 5.61
CA LYS A 68 1.58 5.27 6.75
C LYS A 68 0.44 6.17 6.26
N ALA A 69 -0.58 6.37 7.09
CA ALA A 69 -1.73 7.22 6.79
C ALA A 69 -1.32 8.64 6.36
N ASP A 70 -0.29 9.21 6.99
CA ASP A 70 0.23 10.56 6.69
C ASP A 70 1.07 10.63 5.41
N LYS A 71 1.38 9.49 4.80
CA LYS A 71 2.11 9.37 3.54
C LYS A 71 1.24 8.93 2.37
N LEU A 72 -0.02 8.56 2.62
CA LEU A 72 -0.97 8.23 1.58
C LEU A 72 -1.17 9.43 0.65
N ILE A 73 -0.96 9.18 -0.64
CA ILE A 73 -1.14 10.15 -1.72
C ILE A 73 -2.00 9.51 -2.81
N ASP A 74 -2.87 10.29 -3.46
CA ASP A 74 -3.59 9.81 -4.62
C ASP A 74 -2.68 9.75 -5.86
N TRP A 75 -3.00 8.86 -6.78
CA TRP A 75 -2.18 8.58 -7.95
C TRP A 75 -1.99 9.80 -8.84
N ALA A 76 -3.01 10.65 -8.95
CA ALA A 76 -2.92 11.88 -9.73
C ALA A 76 -1.92 12.86 -9.13
N SER A 77 -1.93 13.01 -7.81
CA SER A 77 -0.97 13.84 -7.07
C SER A 77 0.46 13.28 -7.16
N TRP A 78 0.63 11.96 -7.20
CA TRP A 78 1.95 11.32 -7.32
C TRP A 78 2.55 11.50 -8.72
N LEU A 79 1.79 11.22 -9.78
CA LEU A 79 2.24 11.39 -11.17
C LEU A 79 2.33 12.87 -11.59
N GLY A 80 1.56 13.75 -10.95
CA GLY A 80 1.31 15.10 -11.46
C GLY A 80 0.40 15.12 -12.70
N ASP A 81 -0.30 14.03 -12.99
CA ASP A 81 -1.24 13.90 -14.11
C ASP A 81 -2.52 13.18 -13.65
N SER A 82 -3.66 13.65 -14.14
CA SER A 82 -4.97 13.02 -13.92
C SER A 82 -5.25 11.82 -14.82
N LYS A 83 -4.43 11.62 -15.86
CA LYS A 83 -4.61 10.54 -16.84
C LYS A 83 -4.02 9.23 -16.32
N LEU A 84 -4.80 8.17 -16.46
CA LEU A 84 -4.32 6.80 -16.22
C LEU A 84 -3.70 6.22 -17.50
N HIS A 85 -2.60 5.52 -17.31
CA HIS A 85 -1.91 4.75 -18.33
C HIS A 85 -1.99 3.27 -17.96
N TYR A 86 -2.30 2.43 -18.93
CA TYR A 86 -2.52 0.99 -18.74
C TYR A 86 -1.43 0.22 -19.50
N LEU A 87 -1.11 -0.98 -19.04
CA LEU A 87 -0.14 -1.87 -19.69
C LEU A 87 -0.62 -2.32 -21.09
N SER A 88 -1.93 -2.45 -21.26
CA SER A 88 -2.65 -2.80 -22.48
C SER A 88 -3.85 -1.84 -22.68
N ALA A 89 -5.07 -2.38 -22.80
CA ALA A 89 -6.26 -1.61 -23.12
C ALA A 89 -7.01 -1.23 -21.84
N PRO A 90 -7.48 0.02 -21.69
CA PRO A 90 -8.23 0.42 -20.51
C PRO A 90 -9.50 -0.42 -20.36
N PRO A 91 -9.92 -0.71 -19.11
CA PRO A 91 -11.18 -1.40 -18.83
C PRO A 91 -12.37 -0.57 -19.29
N GLU A 92 -13.55 -1.20 -19.40
CA GLU A 92 -14.79 -0.51 -19.81
C GLU A 92 -15.18 0.61 -18.84
N ASN A 93 -14.93 0.41 -17.55
CA ASN A 93 -15.21 1.37 -16.48
C ASN A 93 -13.94 1.68 -15.69
N PRO A 94 -13.03 2.53 -16.22
CA PRO A 94 -11.79 2.84 -15.54
C PRO A 94 -12.04 3.69 -14.28
N PRO A 95 -11.23 3.51 -13.22
CA PRO A 95 -11.24 4.41 -12.08
C PRO A 95 -10.73 5.80 -12.48
N LEU A 96 -10.91 6.78 -11.59
CA LEU A 96 -10.25 8.07 -11.73
C LEU A 96 -8.91 8.05 -10.98
N ALA A 97 -7.86 8.66 -11.53
CA ALA A 97 -6.55 8.71 -10.87
C ALA A 97 -6.61 9.32 -9.45
N ARG A 98 -7.47 10.33 -9.24
CA ARG A 98 -7.71 10.93 -7.91
C ARG A 98 -8.41 10.01 -6.90
N ASP A 99 -9.03 8.94 -7.40
CA ASP A 99 -9.77 7.98 -6.60
C ASP A 99 -8.88 6.76 -6.25
N LEU A 100 -7.63 6.71 -6.72
CA LEU A 100 -6.67 5.65 -6.44
C LEU A 100 -5.63 6.15 -5.45
N ALA A 101 -5.66 5.65 -4.21
CA ALA A 101 -4.67 6.00 -3.19
C ALA A 101 -3.52 4.98 -3.19
N MET A 102 -2.27 5.44 -3.24
CA MET A 102 -1.11 4.56 -3.12
C MET A 102 -1.09 3.92 -1.74
N PHE A 103 -1.38 2.62 -1.67
CA PHE A 103 -1.49 1.89 -0.42
C PHE A 103 -0.21 1.15 -0.07
N TYR A 104 0.47 0.58 -1.07
CA TYR A 104 1.70 -0.18 -0.91
C TYR A 104 2.69 0.10 -2.04
N THR A 105 3.99 -0.08 -1.75
CA THR A 105 5.12 -0.04 -2.70
C THR A 105 6.06 -1.22 -2.49
N ASP A 106 6.58 -1.79 -3.58
CA ASP A 106 7.61 -2.83 -3.55
C ASP A 106 9.05 -2.28 -3.53
N GLY A 107 9.22 -0.96 -3.59
CA GLY A 107 10.56 -0.32 -3.68
C GLY A 107 11.27 -0.52 -5.03
N ALA A 108 10.58 -1.08 -6.02
CA ALA A 108 11.07 -1.35 -7.37
C ALA A 108 10.10 -0.82 -8.45
N SER A 109 9.30 0.20 -8.11
CA SER A 109 8.26 0.82 -8.96
C SER A 109 6.98 0.01 -9.15
N GLY A 110 6.76 -1.02 -8.35
CA GLY A 110 5.49 -1.72 -8.19
C GLY A 110 4.65 -1.13 -7.06
N TYR A 111 3.36 -0.96 -7.31
CA TYR A 111 2.42 -0.32 -6.39
C TYR A 111 1.11 -1.10 -6.30
N ILE A 112 0.51 -1.11 -5.10
CA ILE A 112 -0.89 -1.45 -4.92
C ILE A 112 -1.64 -0.16 -4.57
N LEU A 113 -2.71 0.11 -5.32
CA LEU A 113 -3.53 1.30 -5.21
C LEU A 113 -4.91 0.92 -4.67
N ALA A 114 -5.30 1.46 -3.53
CA ALA A 114 -6.63 1.27 -2.97
C ALA A 114 -7.63 2.22 -3.62
N ASN A 115 -8.73 1.69 -4.14
CA ASN A 115 -9.81 2.50 -4.72
C ASN A 115 -10.66 3.15 -3.60
N THR A 116 -10.68 4.48 -3.61
CA THR A 116 -11.47 5.36 -2.71
C THR A 116 -12.78 5.83 -3.36
N GLY A 117 -12.98 5.51 -4.63
CA GLY A 117 -14.15 5.88 -5.40
C GLY A 117 -15.37 4.99 -5.09
N PRO A 118 -16.50 5.25 -5.77
CA PRO A 118 -17.76 4.54 -5.53
C PRO A 118 -17.70 3.04 -5.87
N GLN A 119 -16.68 2.59 -6.61
CA GLN A 119 -16.50 1.18 -6.98
C GLN A 119 -15.86 0.31 -5.88
N GLY A 120 -15.48 0.89 -4.74
CA GLY A 120 -15.24 0.13 -3.51
C GLY A 120 -13.91 -0.62 -3.46
N THR A 121 -13.82 -1.65 -2.58
CA THR A 121 -12.61 -2.33 -2.01
C THR A 121 -11.67 -3.03 -2.99
N GLU A 122 -11.79 -2.73 -4.26
CA GLU A 122 -10.86 -3.17 -5.29
C GLU A 122 -9.51 -2.47 -5.15
N ALA A 123 -8.46 -3.22 -5.43
CA ALA A 123 -7.11 -2.73 -5.58
C ALA A 123 -6.69 -2.82 -7.04
N TRP A 124 -5.97 -1.79 -7.46
CA TRP A 124 -5.30 -1.74 -8.74
C TRP A 124 -3.81 -1.93 -8.51
N THR A 125 -3.16 -2.74 -9.33
CA THR A 125 -1.71 -2.87 -9.33
C THR A 125 -1.13 -1.98 -10.41
N ALA A 126 0.04 -1.40 -10.15
CA ALA A 126 0.76 -0.62 -11.15
C ALA A 126 2.24 -0.95 -11.12
N GLY A 127 2.86 -1.04 -12.29
CA GLY A 127 4.30 -1.23 -12.46
C GLY A 127 4.86 -0.14 -13.35
N ALA A 128 5.94 0.53 -12.93
CA ALA A 128 6.60 1.61 -13.68
C ALA A 128 5.61 2.71 -14.17
N GLY A 129 4.59 3.01 -13.36
CA GLY A 129 3.57 4.03 -13.68
C GLY A 129 2.42 3.57 -14.58
N LEU A 130 2.38 2.28 -14.97
CA LEU A 130 1.34 1.69 -15.80
C LEU A 130 0.46 0.77 -14.95
N LEU A 131 -0.86 0.93 -15.05
CA LEU A 131 -1.84 0.11 -14.34
C LEU A 131 -2.07 -1.22 -15.06
N ASP A 132 -2.24 -2.26 -14.27
CA ASP A 132 -2.88 -3.52 -14.67
C ASP A 132 -4.38 -3.29 -14.90
N GLU A 133 -4.98 -4.03 -15.81
CA GLU A 133 -6.39 -3.87 -16.20
C GLU A 133 -7.37 -4.57 -15.26
N GLU A 134 -6.93 -5.60 -14.54
CA GLU A 134 -7.81 -6.46 -13.74
C GLU A 134 -7.72 -6.11 -12.24
N PRO A 135 -8.68 -5.33 -11.70
CA PRO A 135 -8.70 -5.07 -10.27
C PRO A 135 -8.98 -6.35 -9.48
N ARG A 136 -8.33 -6.48 -8.33
CA ARG A 136 -8.51 -7.60 -7.40
C ARG A 136 -9.03 -7.10 -6.06
N ALA A 137 -9.54 -7.98 -5.22
CA ALA A 137 -9.89 -7.57 -3.85
C ALA A 137 -8.62 -7.14 -3.10
N LEU A 138 -8.64 -5.95 -2.48
CA LEU A 138 -7.45 -5.37 -1.84
C LEU A 138 -6.79 -6.31 -0.84
N TRP A 139 -7.58 -6.97 0.00
CA TRP A 139 -7.04 -7.83 1.05
C TRP A 139 -6.46 -9.13 0.49
N ASP A 140 -6.98 -9.65 -0.62
CA ASP A 140 -6.37 -10.81 -1.29
C ASP A 140 -4.99 -10.45 -1.84
N VAL A 141 -4.84 -9.25 -2.42
CA VAL A 141 -3.54 -8.77 -2.92
C VAL A 141 -2.55 -8.52 -1.78
N VAL A 142 -3.02 -7.98 -0.66
CA VAL A 142 -2.20 -7.75 0.54
C VAL A 142 -1.79 -9.07 1.19
N ASP A 143 -2.71 -10.04 1.27
CA ASP A 143 -2.43 -11.37 1.81
C ASP A 143 -1.44 -12.12 0.92
N ASP A 144 -1.59 -12.07 -0.40
CA ASP A 144 -0.63 -12.62 -1.36
C ASP A 144 0.75 -11.98 -1.20
N TRP A 145 0.81 -10.65 -1.06
CA TRP A 145 2.09 -9.95 -0.84
C TRP A 145 2.72 -10.34 0.49
N LEU A 146 1.96 -10.33 1.58
CA LEU A 146 2.47 -10.77 2.88
C LEU A 146 2.98 -12.20 2.76
N ALA A 147 2.24 -13.09 2.09
CA ALA A 147 2.72 -14.44 1.84
C ALA A 147 4.05 -14.44 1.08
N LEU A 148 4.18 -13.71 -0.04
CA LEU A 148 5.44 -13.59 -0.79
C LEU A 148 6.59 -13.02 0.05
N ALA A 149 6.35 -11.92 0.77
CA ALA A 149 7.35 -11.29 1.63
C ALA A 149 7.79 -12.23 2.76
N LEU A 150 6.88 -13.05 3.27
CA LEU A 150 7.16 -14.05 4.30
C LEU A 150 7.87 -15.29 3.74
N THR A 151 7.57 -15.68 2.50
CA THR A 151 8.14 -16.89 1.87
C THR A 151 9.39 -16.62 1.05
N GLY A 152 9.75 -15.37 0.78
CA GLY A 152 10.92 -15.00 -0.02
C GLY A 152 10.82 -15.35 -1.50
N ASP A 153 9.66 -15.80 -1.99
CA ASP A 153 9.43 -16.15 -3.39
C ASP A 153 9.13 -14.90 -4.22
N PHE A 154 10.08 -13.96 -4.30
CA PHE A 154 10.06 -12.96 -5.37
C PHE A 154 10.54 -13.68 -6.64
N ILE A 155 9.61 -13.99 -7.55
CA ILE A 155 9.95 -14.64 -8.82
C ILE A 155 10.90 -13.71 -9.59
N ASP A 156 12.11 -14.20 -9.85
CA ASP A 156 13.15 -13.58 -10.70
C ASP A 156 12.69 -13.35 -12.16
#